data_AF-A0AAD8ZVV7-F1
#
_entry.id   AF-A0AAD8ZVV7-F1
#
_cell.length_a   1.000
_cell.length_b   1.000
_cell.length_c   1.000
_cell.angle_alpha   90.00
_cell.angle_beta   90.00
_cell.angle_gamma   90.00
#
_symmetry.space_group_name_H-M   'P 1'
#
loop_
_entity.id
_entity.type
_entity.pdbx_description
1 polymer ?
#
loop_
_entity_poly.entity_id
_entity_poly.type
_entity_poly.pdbx_seq_one_letter_code
_entity_poly.pdbx_strand_id
1 'polypeptide(L)'
;MANLKRERFLDDDDEEEVPGKVARSQDTKDRRSRHCPYLDTINRSVLDFDFEKLCSISLSHINVYACLICGKYFQGRGLKSHAYTHSVQFAHHVFLNLHTLKFYCLPDNYEIIDSSLEDITVVLMNYFCLQYVLKPTFTKQHISALDKHGKLYRAYDGTTYLPGIVGLNNIKANDYANVVLQALSNVPPLRNYFLEEENYRSIRRPPGDIMFLLVQRFGELMRKLWNPRNFKAHVSPHEMLQAVVLCSKKTFQITKQAIVTKAFQGTMRIFSKKLPHPDLSVMLTSLAEADLAEKSEIVGIGIVDILLGPHLTTSSLIEAATVWPPQPAEEKEALLQTEEYQEQMLESTFLYLTLDLPTAPLYKDEKEQLIIPQVPLFNILAKFNGITEKEYKTYKENFLKRFQLTKLPPYLIFCIKRFTKNNFFVEKNPTIVNFPITNVDLREYLTEEAQSTEKNTTYDLVANVVHDGKPSEGAYRIHVLHHGTGKWYELQDLQVTDILPQMITLSEAYIQIWKRQEAEGDGDSHTGA
;
A
#
# COMPACT_ATOMS: atom_id res chain seq x y z
N MET A 1 49.60 10.74 30.45
CA MET A 1 50.33 10.38 29.21
C MET A 1 49.34 9.76 28.22
N ALA A 2 49.77 9.48 26.98
CA ALA A 2 48.93 9.06 25.84
C ALA A 2 47.94 10.12 25.33
N ASN A 3 48.44 11.05 24.50
CA ASN A 3 47.61 11.77 23.53
C ASN A 3 47.32 10.85 22.34
N LEU A 4 46.09 10.84 21.84
CA LEU A 4 45.74 10.28 20.53
C LEU A 4 45.10 11.38 19.68
N LYS A 5 45.60 11.54 18.44
CA LYS A 5 45.29 12.68 17.59
C LYS A 5 43.85 12.60 17.06
N ARG A 6 43.15 13.74 17.10
CA ARG A 6 41.95 13.99 16.30
C ARG A 6 42.38 14.70 15.03
N GLU A 7 42.61 13.93 13.97
CA GLU A 7 42.96 14.50 12.66
C GLU A 7 41.77 15.28 12.10
N ARG A 8 42.01 16.55 11.79
CA ARG A 8 41.12 17.38 10.99
C ARG A 8 41.71 17.39 9.60
N PHE A 9 40.96 16.87 8.64
CA PHE A 9 41.19 17.25 7.25
C PHE A 9 40.86 18.74 7.15
N LEU A 10 41.78 19.49 6.58
CA LEU A 10 41.58 20.86 6.14
C LEU A 10 41.35 20.79 4.63
N ASP A 11 40.40 21.57 4.14
CA ASP A 11 40.20 21.74 2.70
C ASP A 11 41.17 22.84 2.22
N ASP A 12 42.23 22.44 1.51
CA ASP A 12 43.19 23.36 0.88
C ASP A 12 42.66 23.80 -0.49
N ASP A 13 41.87 24.88 -0.52
CA ASP A 13 41.40 25.57 -1.73
C ASP A 13 42.51 26.50 -2.29
N ASP A 14 43.54 25.92 -2.94
CA ASP A 14 44.53 26.68 -3.71
C ASP A 14 44.06 26.87 -5.18
N GLU A 15 43.39 28.01 -5.46
CA GLU A 15 43.14 28.47 -6.84
C GLU A 15 44.38 29.19 -7.41
N GLU A 16 45.19 28.51 -8.23
CA GLU A 16 46.28 29.16 -9.00
C GLU A 16 45.72 30.11 -10.08
N GLU A 17 45.83 31.43 -9.86
CA GLU A 17 45.50 32.44 -10.88
C GLU A 17 46.46 32.38 -12.08
N VAL A 18 45.99 31.85 -13.21
CA VAL A 18 46.70 31.95 -14.51
C VAL A 18 46.10 33.08 -15.36
N PRO A 19 46.84 34.16 -15.69
CA PRO A 19 46.29 35.36 -16.34
C PRO A 19 46.05 35.19 -17.86
N GLY A 20 45.10 34.33 -18.23
CA GLY A 20 44.65 34.12 -19.60
C GLY A 20 43.52 35.09 -20.02
N LYS A 21 43.79 35.99 -20.96
CA LYS A 21 42.78 36.93 -21.50
C LYS A 21 41.68 36.20 -22.29
N VAL A 22 40.56 35.91 -21.66
CA VAL A 22 39.32 35.47 -22.36
C VAL A 22 38.32 36.63 -22.38
N ALA A 23 37.99 37.12 -23.58
CA ALA A 23 36.96 38.14 -23.74
C ALA A 23 35.56 37.57 -23.43
N ARG A 24 34.70 38.37 -22.78
CA ARG A 24 33.28 38.03 -22.57
C ARG A 24 32.55 37.94 -23.91
N SER A 25 32.38 36.74 -24.44
CA SER A 25 31.39 36.46 -25.48
C SER A 25 30.01 36.30 -24.82
N GLN A 26 29.07 37.18 -25.18
CA GLN A 26 27.66 37.02 -24.81
C GLN A 26 26.97 36.09 -25.80
N ASP A 27 26.08 35.24 -25.28
CA ASP A 27 25.11 34.38 -25.98
C ASP A 27 25.54 33.76 -27.34
N THR A 28 26.32 32.69 -27.28
CA THR A 28 26.32 31.67 -28.35
C THR A 28 25.78 30.36 -27.79
N LYS A 29 24.50 30.07 -28.03
CA LYS A 29 23.94 28.72 -27.84
C LYS A 29 24.72 27.74 -28.71
N ASP A 30 25.39 26.78 -28.08
CA ASP A 30 26.22 25.79 -28.78
C ASP A 30 25.38 25.07 -29.85
N ARG A 31 25.82 25.12 -31.10
CA ARG A 31 25.10 24.55 -32.25
C ARG A 31 24.91 23.03 -32.14
N ARG A 32 25.76 22.36 -31.34
CA ARG A 32 25.68 20.93 -31.02
C ARG A 32 24.50 20.57 -30.12
N SER A 33 23.97 21.52 -29.34
CA SER A 33 22.82 21.27 -28.44
C SER A 33 21.61 20.71 -29.17
N ARG A 34 21.33 21.17 -30.40
CA ARG A 34 20.22 20.73 -31.25
C ARG A 34 20.62 19.67 -32.30
N HIS A 35 21.85 19.18 -32.25
CA HIS A 35 22.43 18.27 -33.26
C HIS A 35 23.42 17.31 -32.58
N CYS A 36 22.97 16.60 -31.55
CA CYS A 36 23.79 15.58 -30.89
C CYS A 36 23.85 14.32 -31.77
N PRO A 37 25.04 13.82 -32.16
CA PRO A 37 25.15 12.68 -33.08
C PRO A 37 24.91 11.32 -32.40
N TYR A 38 24.71 11.28 -31.09
CA TYR A 38 24.64 10.04 -30.28
C TYR A 38 23.21 9.66 -29.84
N LEU A 39 22.18 10.31 -30.37
CA LEU A 39 20.77 10.10 -29.94
C LEU A 39 20.19 8.74 -30.36
N ASP A 40 20.77 8.14 -31.40
CA ASP A 40 20.52 6.78 -31.86
C ASP A 40 21.00 5.71 -30.86
N THR A 41 22.06 5.99 -30.09
CA THR A 41 22.62 5.05 -29.09
C THR A 41 21.71 4.80 -27.89
N ILE A 42 20.63 5.58 -27.75
CA ILE A 42 19.76 5.60 -26.57
C ILE A 42 18.84 4.38 -26.51
N ASN A 43 19.16 3.43 -25.64
CA ASN A 43 18.36 2.24 -25.42
C ASN A 43 17.30 2.48 -24.33
N ARG A 44 16.04 2.63 -24.75
CA ARG A 44 14.91 2.92 -23.86
C ARG A 44 14.44 1.72 -23.04
N SER A 45 14.75 0.48 -23.43
CA SER A 45 14.29 -0.73 -22.70
C SER A 45 15.06 -1.00 -21.40
N VAL A 46 16.30 -0.49 -21.30
CA VAL A 46 17.14 -0.61 -20.10
C VAL A 46 16.96 0.54 -19.11
N LEU A 47 16.13 1.53 -19.43
CA LEU A 47 15.83 2.63 -18.51
C LEU A 47 14.89 2.12 -17.41
N ASP A 48 15.30 2.32 -16.16
CA ASP A 48 14.50 1.96 -14.99
C ASP A 48 14.64 3.02 -13.91
N PHE A 49 13.60 3.82 -13.76
CA PHE A 49 13.57 4.96 -12.84
C PHE A 49 12.93 4.64 -11.48
N ASP A 50 12.69 3.36 -11.17
CA ASP A 50 12.12 2.94 -9.89
C ASP A 50 13.16 2.81 -8.77
N PHE A 51 14.44 2.65 -9.12
CA PHE A 51 15.54 2.49 -8.15
C PHE A 51 15.99 3.82 -7.51
N GLU A 52 16.57 3.71 -6.32
CA GLU A 52 17.12 4.83 -5.55
C GLU A 52 18.08 5.69 -6.38
N LYS A 53 17.90 7.01 -6.31
CA LYS A 53 18.65 8.00 -7.09
C LYS A 53 20.02 8.28 -6.44
N LEU A 54 20.89 7.28 -6.48
CA LEU A 54 22.29 7.34 -6.04
C LEU A 54 23.25 6.90 -7.14
N CYS A 55 24.51 7.32 -7.05
CA CYS A 55 25.58 6.88 -7.94
C CYS A 55 25.94 5.40 -7.68
N SER A 56 25.95 4.56 -8.72
CA SER A 56 26.31 3.14 -8.64
C SER A 56 27.79 2.85 -8.32
N ILE A 57 28.60 3.89 -8.07
CA ILE A 57 30.03 3.78 -7.67
C ILE A 57 30.26 4.41 -6.29
N SER A 58 29.91 5.69 -6.12
CA SER A 58 30.15 6.45 -4.88
C SER A 58 28.98 6.43 -3.88
N LEU A 59 27.84 5.83 -4.23
CA LEU A 59 26.59 5.82 -3.46
C LEU A 59 26.04 7.21 -3.10
N SER A 60 26.57 8.29 -3.67
CA SER A 60 26.12 9.66 -3.39
C SER A 60 24.83 9.99 -4.15
N HIS A 61 23.93 10.73 -3.49
CA HIS A 61 22.71 11.31 -4.07
C HIS A 61 22.93 12.69 -4.72
N ILE A 62 24.13 13.28 -4.60
CA ILE A 62 24.40 14.66 -5.03
C ILE A 62 24.79 14.68 -6.51
N ASN A 63 24.05 15.42 -7.34
CA ASN A 63 24.31 15.57 -8.78
C ASN A 63 24.43 14.22 -9.52
N VAL A 64 23.39 13.37 -9.41
CA VAL A 64 23.35 12.06 -10.08
C VAL A 64 22.79 12.19 -11.51
N TYR A 65 23.42 11.49 -12.44
CA TYR A 65 23.09 11.41 -13.85
C TYR A 65 22.80 9.95 -14.25
N ALA A 66 21.69 9.71 -14.94
CA ALA A 66 21.40 8.41 -15.55
C ALA A 66 22.01 8.32 -16.95
N CYS A 67 22.77 7.26 -17.21
CA CYS A 67 23.28 6.93 -18.54
C CYS A 67 22.16 6.34 -19.40
N LEU A 68 21.82 6.99 -20.51
CA LEU A 68 20.67 6.58 -21.34
C LEU A 68 20.94 5.41 -22.30
N ILE A 69 22.17 4.89 -22.29
CA ILE A 69 22.59 3.72 -23.08
C ILE A 69 22.51 2.44 -22.24
N CYS A 70 22.74 2.52 -20.92
CA CYS A 70 22.81 1.34 -20.03
C CYS A 70 21.97 1.42 -18.74
N GLY A 71 21.19 2.48 -18.53
CA GLY A 71 20.30 2.67 -17.37
C GLY A 71 20.99 3.00 -16.05
N LYS A 72 22.32 2.83 -15.93
CA LYS A 72 23.07 3.01 -14.67
C LYS A 72 23.23 4.49 -14.28
N TYR A 73 23.37 4.71 -12.98
CA TYR A 73 23.43 6.05 -12.37
C TYR A 73 24.86 6.41 -11.94
N PHE A 74 25.31 7.63 -12.23
CA PHE A 74 26.67 8.09 -11.97
C PHE A 74 26.71 9.51 -11.40
N GLN A 75 27.70 9.82 -10.57
CA GLN A 75 27.86 11.13 -9.95
C GLN A 75 28.60 12.12 -10.86
N GLY A 76 28.11 13.36 -10.91
CA GLY A 76 28.78 14.54 -11.48
C GLY A 76 28.84 14.56 -13.01
N ARG A 77 29.44 15.63 -13.56
CA ARG A 77 29.69 15.81 -15.01
C ARG A 77 31.09 16.32 -15.38
N GLY A 78 31.88 16.75 -14.38
CA GLY A 78 33.24 17.29 -14.61
C GLY A 78 34.27 16.21 -14.92
N LEU A 79 35.48 16.62 -15.34
CA LEU A 79 36.55 15.74 -15.85
C LEU A 79 36.94 14.56 -14.94
N LYS A 80 36.82 14.71 -13.62
CA LYS A 80 37.14 13.67 -12.61
C LYS A 80 35.89 12.90 -12.10
N SER A 81 34.72 13.12 -12.70
CA SER A 81 33.44 12.60 -12.22
C SER A 81 33.10 11.21 -12.79
N HIS A 82 32.29 10.44 -12.07
CA HIS A 82 31.95 9.08 -12.48
C HIS A 82 31.17 9.01 -13.80
N ALA A 83 30.31 9.99 -14.11
CA ALA A 83 29.61 10.01 -15.40
C ALA A 83 30.57 10.33 -16.55
N TYR A 84 31.50 11.26 -16.35
CA TYR A 84 32.53 11.59 -17.33
C TYR A 84 33.43 10.37 -17.62
N THR A 85 33.98 9.73 -16.57
CA THR A 85 34.79 8.51 -16.72
C THR A 85 33.98 7.39 -17.40
N HIS A 86 32.71 7.20 -17.04
CA HIS A 86 31.84 6.21 -17.69
C HIS A 86 31.64 6.50 -19.19
N SER A 87 31.47 7.77 -19.57
CA SER A 87 31.29 8.15 -20.97
C SER A 87 32.48 7.77 -21.84
N VAL A 88 33.71 8.08 -21.38
CA VAL A 88 34.96 7.75 -22.08
C VAL A 88 35.26 6.26 -22.05
N GLN A 89 35.01 5.58 -20.92
CA GLN A 89 35.35 4.16 -20.74
C GLN A 89 34.43 3.21 -21.54
N PHE A 90 33.16 3.57 -21.72
CA PHE A 90 32.15 2.70 -22.35
C PHE A 90 31.56 3.26 -23.66
N ALA A 91 32.07 4.40 -24.17
CA ALA A 91 31.50 5.12 -25.32
C ALA A 91 30.00 5.45 -25.15
N HIS A 92 29.57 5.65 -23.90
CA HIS A 92 28.19 5.94 -23.54
C HIS A 92 28.01 7.46 -23.39
N HIS A 93 27.64 8.15 -24.45
CA HIS A 93 27.77 9.60 -24.50
C HIS A 93 26.58 10.40 -23.92
N VAL A 94 25.38 9.82 -23.81
CA VAL A 94 24.16 10.56 -23.45
C VAL A 94 23.71 10.31 -22.01
N PHE A 95 23.52 11.38 -21.25
CA PHE A 95 23.13 11.36 -19.84
C PHE A 95 21.95 12.29 -19.52
N LEU A 96 21.10 11.89 -18.57
CA LEU A 96 20.03 12.69 -17.98
C LEU A 96 20.35 13.03 -16.51
N ASN A 97 20.41 14.32 -16.16
CA ASN A 97 20.53 14.74 -14.76
C ASN A 97 19.22 14.46 -14.00
N LEU A 98 19.26 13.61 -12.97
CA LEU A 98 18.06 13.13 -12.26
C LEU A 98 17.40 14.17 -11.31
N HIS A 99 18.00 15.35 -11.17
CA HIS A 99 17.48 16.46 -10.36
C HIS A 99 17.01 17.66 -11.20
N THR A 100 17.81 18.08 -12.17
CA THR A 100 17.50 19.23 -13.07
C THR A 100 16.81 18.83 -14.37
N LEU A 101 16.72 17.52 -14.66
CA LEU A 101 16.00 16.94 -15.79
C LEU A 101 16.53 17.38 -17.17
N LYS A 102 17.75 17.93 -17.19
CA LYS A 102 18.50 18.34 -18.39
C LYS A 102 19.36 17.19 -18.92
N PHE A 103 19.47 17.13 -20.24
CA PHE A 103 20.23 16.12 -20.97
C PHE A 103 21.62 16.67 -21.31
N TYR A 104 22.65 15.84 -21.21
CA TYR A 104 24.03 16.24 -21.46
C TYR A 104 24.75 15.18 -22.30
N CYS A 105 25.55 15.66 -23.25
CA CYS A 105 26.56 14.83 -23.91
C CYS A 105 27.83 14.87 -23.07
N LEU A 106 28.42 13.72 -22.75
CA LEU A 106 29.75 13.59 -22.14
C LEU A 106 30.61 12.69 -23.06
N PRO A 107 31.93 12.92 -23.19
CA PRO A 107 32.74 13.85 -22.43
C PRO A 107 32.60 15.34 -22.83
N ASP A 108 32.04 15.65 -23.99
CA ASP A 108 32.00 17.01 -24.56
C ASP A 108 31.31 18.09 -23.70
N ASN A 109 30.48 17.67 -22.73
CA ASN A 109 29.85 18.48 -21.69
C ASN A 109 28.96 19.64 -22.20
N TYR A 110 28.24 19.43 -23.30
CA TYR A 110 27.17 20.32 -23.77
C TYR A 110 25.78 19.81 -23.39
N GLU A 111 24.83 20.73 -23.15
CA GLU A 111 23.42 20.41 -22.92
C GLU A 111 22.75 20.03 -24.26
N ILE A 112 21.98 18.95 -24.27
CA ILE A 112 21.23 18.48 -25.45
C ILE A 112 19.78 18.94 -25.36
N ILE A 113 19.28 19.49 -26.46
CA ILE A 113 17.97 20.13 -26.60
C ILE A 113 17.38 19.63 -27.92
N ASP A 114 16.70 18.49 -27.90
CA ASP A 114 16.28 17.76 -29.09
C ASP A 114 14.84 17.21 -28.99
N SER A 115 14.15 17.14 -30.13
CA SER A 115 12.74 16.73 -30.26
C SER A 115 12.53 15.26 -30.69
N SER A 116 13.59 14.46 -30.74
CA SER A 116 13.56 12.98 -30.78
C SER A 116 13.93 12.37 -29.43
N LEU A 117 14.67 13.12 -28.59
CA LEU A 117 14.72 12.86 -27.15
C LEU A 117 13.35 12.97 -26.48
N GLU A 118 12.33 13.50 -27.16
CA GLU A 118 11.03 13.96 -26.62
C GLU A 118 10.11 12.89 -26.03
N ASP A 119 10.39 11.60 -26.17
CA ASP A 119 9.79 10.57 -25.30
C ASP A 119 10.49 10.44 -23.92
N ILE A 120 11.56 11.20 -23.72
CA ILE A 120 12.31 11.46 -22.49
C ILE A 120 12.38 12.97 -22.15
N THR A 121 12.42 13.89 -23.15
CA THR A 121 11.86 15.27 -23.13
C THR A 121 10.33 15.18 -23.40
N VAL A 122 9.56 16.08 -24.06
CA VAL A 122 8.04 16.17 -24.26
C VAL A 122 7.08 15.79 -23.12
N VAL A 123 7.27 14.60 -22.55
CA VAL A 123 7.38 14.34 -21.11
C VAL A 123 7.91 15.61 -20.36
N LEU A 124 8.74 16.48 -21.00
CA LEU A 124 9.12 17.84 -20.54
C LEU A 124 8.65 19.09 -21.34
N MET A 125 7.99 18.98 -22.52
CA MET A 125 7.53 20.17 -23.30
C MET A 125 6.08 20.59 -22.96
N ASN A 126 5.33 19.74 -22.28
CA ASN A 126 4.41 20.24 -21.25
C ASN A 126 5.01 19.85 -19.90
N TYR A 127 5.08 20.81 -18.97
CA TYR A 127 5.66 20.67 -17.61
C TYR A 127 5.09 19.48 -16.80
N PHE A 128 3.97 18.91 -17.24
CA PHE A 128 3.36 17.71 -16.69
C PHE A 128 4.22 16.46 -16.85
N CYS A 129 4.59 16.03 -18.06
CA CYS A 129 4.53 14.58 -18.28
C CYS A 129 5.73 13.76 -17.68
N LEU A 130 6.83 14.40 -17.24
CA LEU A 130 7.96 13.78 -16.51
C LEU A 130 7.75 13.84 -15.00
N GLN A 131 6.94 14.81 -14.55
CA GLN A 131 6.17 14.62 -13.32
C GLN A 131 5.35 13.32 -13.47
N TYR A 132 4.56 13.15 -14.54
CA TYR A 132 3.70 11.95 -14.73
C TYR A 132 4.43 10.59 -14.76
N VAL A 133 5.76 10.51 -14.92
CA VAL A 133 6.50 9.24 -14.80
C VAL A 133 7.42 9.18 -13.57
N LEU A 134 8.22 10.23 -13.30
CA LEU A 134 9.17 10.21 -12.17
C LEU A 134 8.53 10.58 -10.81
N LYS A 135 7.33 11.19 -10.81
CA LYS A 135 6.61 11.68 -9.64
C LYS A 135 5.10 11.85 -9.98
N PRO A 136 4.37 10.78 -10.33
CA PRO A 136 3.16 10.94 -11.13
C PRO A 136 2.11 11.84 -10.45
N THR A 137 1.51 12.77 -11.19
CA THR A 137 0.55 13.74 -10.64
C THR A 137 -0.84 13.47 -11.18
N PHE A 138 -1.85 13.80 -10.39
CA PHE A 138 -3.25 13.56 -10.71
C PHE A 138 -4.06 14.80 -10.34
N THR A 139 -5.04 15.16 -11.18
CA THR A 139 -5.98 16.25 -10.89
C THR A 139 -7.28 15.66 -10.34
N LYS A 140 -8.02 16.42 -9.52
CA LYS A 140 -9.31 15.98 -8.95
C LYS A 140 -10.30 15.47 -10.01
N GLN A 141 -10.32 16.11 -11.18
CA GLN A 141 -11.10 15.66 -12.34
C GLN A 141 -10.63 14.29 -12.85
N HIS A 142 -9.33 14.08 -13.06
CA HIS A 142 -8.76 12.79 -13.49
C HIS A 142 -9.07 11.68 -12.48
N ILE A 143 -8.90 11.97 -11.18
CA ILE A 143 -9.21 11.05 -10.08
C ILE A 143 -10.69 10.66 -10.06
N SER A 144 -11.61 11.61 -10.30
CA SER A 144 -13.05 11.32 -10.38
C SER A 144 -13.48 10.49 -11.60
N ALA A 145 -12.58 10.34 -12.59
CA ALA A 145 -12.80 9.59 -13.82
C ALA A 145 -12.10 8.22 -13.85
N LEU A 146 -11.13 7.97 -12.94
CA LEU A 146 -10.37 6.72 -12.85
C LEU A 146 -11.28 5.49 -12.76
N ASP A 147 -12.28 5.53 -11.88
CA ASP A 147 -13.21 4.40 -11.65
C ASP A 147 -14.32 4.29 -12.72
N LYS A 148 -14.42 5.25 -13.64
CA LYS A 148 -15.53 5.34 -14.61
C LYS A 148 -15.19 4.81 -16.00
N HIS A 149 -13.92 4.50 -16.28
CA HIS A 149 -13.45 4.24 -17.64
C HIS A 149 -12.53 3.02 -17.75
N GLY A 150 -13.04 1.94 -18.34
CA GLY A 150 -12.30 0.73 -18.69
C GLY A 150 -11.30 0.86 -19.84
N LYS A 151 -10.62 2.00 -19.97
CA LYS A 151 -9.69 2.24 -21.08
C LYS A 151 -8.36 1.55 -20.81
N LEU A 152 -7.98 0.62 -21.68
CA LEU A 152 -6.62 0.10 -21.76
C LEU A 152 -5.65 1.20 -22.19
N TYR A 153 -4.54 1.30 -21.47
CA TYR A 153 -3.39 2.14 -21.81
C TYR A 153 -2.26 1.27 -22.33
N ARG A 154 -1.32 1.87 -23.07
CA ARG A 154 -0.20 1.18 -23.68
C ARG A 154 1.11 1.69 -23.10
N ALA A 155 1.91 0.79 -22.54
CA ALA A 155 3.26 1.07 -22.07
C ALA A 155 4.21 1.28 -23.27
N TYR A 156 5.38 1.88 -23.02
CA TYR A 156 6.36 2.16 -24.08
C TYR A 156 6.90 0.88 -24.75
N ASP A 157 7.04 -0.20 -23.98
CA ASP A 157 7.36 -1.55 -24.50
C ASP A 157 6.30 -2.14 -25.45
N GLY A 158 5.15 -1.47 -25.60
CA GLY A 158 4.03 -1.87 -26.45
C GLY A 158 2.96 -2.71 -25.76
N THR A 159 3.16 -3.09 -24.49
CA THR A 159 2.22 -3.89 -23.68
C THR A 159 1.00 -3.06 -23.27
N THR A 160 -0.19 -3.66 -23.29
CA THR A 160 -1.43 -3.02 -22.82
C THR A 160 -1.72 -3.37 -21.37
N TYR A 161 -2.13 -2.39 -20.56
CA TYR A 161 -2.48 -2.55 -19.14
C TYR A 161 -3.64 -1.63 -18.72
N LEU A 162 -4.26 -1.89 -17.57
CA LEU A 162 -5.19 -0.97 -16.91
C LEU A 162 -4.49 -0.33 -15.69
N PRO A 163 -4.60 0.99 -15.47
CA PRO A 163 -4.11 1.65 -14.25
C PRO A 163 -4.63 0.94 -12.98
N GLY A 164 -3.75 0.77 -11.99
CA GLY A 164 -4.04 -0.02 -10.78
C GLY A 164 -3.91 -1.54 -10.98
N ILE A 165 -4.16 -2.06 -12.18
CA ILE A 165 -4.05 -3.48 -12.54
C ILE A 165 -2.68 -3.72 -13.20
N VAL A 166 -1.63 -3.51 -12.42
CA VAL A 166 -0.22 -3.44 -12.88
C VAL A 166 0.63 -4.37 -12.03
N GLY A 167 1.48 -5.20 -12.65
CA GLY A 167 2.32 -6.15 -11.91
C GLY A 167 3.32 -5.48 -10.96
N LEU A 168 3.62 -6.12 -9.83
CA LEU A 168 4.65 -5.69 -8.87
C LEU A 168 5.84 -6.64 -8.88
N ASN A 169 7.06 -6.10 -8.96
CA ASN A 169 8.27 -6.93 -8.99
C ASN A 169 8.43 -7.73 -7.68
N ASN A 170 8.58 -9.05 -7.79
CA ASN A 170 9.14 -9.87 -6.70
C ASN A 170 10.66 -9.81 -6.76
N ILE A 171 11.27 -9.36 -5.67
CA ILE A 171 12.71 -9.20 -5.53
C ILE A 171 13.31 -10.49 -4.94
N LYS A 172 12.61 -11.13 -3.99
CA LYS A 172 12.90 -12.49 -3.48
C LYS A 172 11.67 -13.17 -2.88
N ALA A 173 11.07 -12.54 -1.87
CA ALA A 173 10.00 -13.12 -1.06
C ALA A 173 9.07 -12.01 -0.51
N ASN A 174 8.71 -11.05 -1.36
CA ASN A 174 7.88 -9.89 -1.02
C ASN A 174 6.46 -9.93 -1.61
N ASP A 175 6.04 -11.08 -2.14
CA ASP A 175 4.68 -11.36 -2.61
C ASP A 175 3.61 -11.01 -1.55
N TYR A 176 3.86 -11.35 -0.28
CA TYR A 176 3.00 -11.00 0.86
C TYR A 176 2.79 -9.48 1.01
N ALA A 177 3.78 -8.67 0.64
CA ALA A 177 3.67 -7.22 0.66
C ALA A 177 3.02 -6.72 -0.63
N ASN A 178 3.36 -7.31 -1.78
CA ASN A 178 2.77 -6.98 -3.07
C ASN A 178 1.24 -7.10 -3.03
N VAL A 179 0.68 -8.20 -2.52
CA VAL A 179 -0.78 -8.36 -2.40
C VAL A 179 -1.43 -7.36 -1.45
N VAL A 180 -0.76 -6.95 -0.36
CA VAL A 180 -1.29 -5.90 0.54
C VAL A 180 -1.29 -4.54 -0.16
N LEU A 181 -0.22 -4.22 -0.88
CA LEU A 181 -0.09 -2.98 -1.63
C LEU A 181 -1.15 -2.89 -2.73
N GLN A 182 -1.43 -3.99 -3.45
CA GLN A 182 -2.52 -4.06 -4.43
C GLN A 182 -3.91 -3.98 -3.80
N ALA A 183 -4.16 -4.68 -2.69
CA ALA A 183 -5.44 -4.63 -1.99
C ALA A 183 -5.77 -3.20 -1.54
N LEU A 184 -4.79 -2.49 -0.99
CA LEU A 184 -4.93 -1.08 -0.59
C LEU A 184 -4.98 -0.13 -1.80
N SER A 185 -4.27 -0.45 -2.90
CA SER A 185 -4.31 0.29 -4.17
C SER A 185 -5.71 0.33 -4.78
N ASN A 186 -6.49 -0.76 -4.62
CA ASN A 186 -7.85 -0.88 -5.15
C ASN A 186 -8.94 -0.40 -4.17
N VAL A 187 -8.61 0.46 -3.19
CA VAL A 187 -9.60 1.13 -2.34
C VAL A 187 -9.69 2.62 -2.72
N PRO A 188 -10.69 3.05 -3.52
CA PRO A 188 -10.75 4.38 -4.10
C PRO A 188 -10.48 5.55 -3.14
N PRO A 189 -11.05 5.68 -1.93
CA PRO A 189 -10.75 6.81 -1.05
C PRO A 189 -9.27 6.88 -0.61
N LEU A 190 -8.70 5.73 -0.23
CA LEU A 190 -7.29 5.63 0.19
C LEU A 190 -6.37 5.98 -0.98
N ARG A 191 -6.63 5.37 -2.15
CA ARG A 191 -5.93 5.68 -3.40
C ARG A 191 -5.98 7.18 -3.68
N ASN A 192 -7.18 7.76 -3.74
CA ASN A 192 -7.40 9.17 -4.09
C ASN A 192 -6.63 10.10 -3.16
N TYR A 193 -6.64 9.84 -1.84
CA TYR A 193 -5.85 10.59 -0.86
C TYR A 193 -4.35 10.58 -1.20
N PHE A 194 -3.80 9.42 -1.60
CA PHE A 194 -2.38 9.24 -1.91
C PHE A 194 -1.97 9.62 -3.35
N LEU A 195 -2.90 9.78 -4.29
CA LEU A 195 -2.61 10.30 -5.63
C LEU A 195 -2.29 11.80 -5.62
N GLU A 196 -2.87 12.55 -4.68
CA GLU A 196 -2.59 13.97 -4.44
C GLU A 196 -1.57 14.16 -3.30
N GLU A 197 -0.30 14.44 -3.65
CA GLU A 197 0.79 14.62 -2.68
C GLU A 197 0.52 15.74 -1.66
N GLU A 198 -0.27 16.74 -2.02
CA GLU A 198 -0.59 17.90 -1.18
C GLU A 198 -1.38 17.51 0.07
N ASN A 199 -2.18 16.44 0.00
CA ASN A 199 -3.00 15.93 1.11
C ASN A 199 -2.18 15.47 2.34
N TYR A 200 -0.93 15.05 2.13
CA TYR A 200 -0.06 14.53 3.20
C TYR A 200 1.28 15.27 3.33
N ARG A 201 1.69 16.08 2.35
CA ARG A 201 2.98 16.82 2.36
C ARG A 201 3.02 17.95 3.39
N SER A 202 1.88 18.53 3.74
CA SER A 202 1.73 19.65 4.69
C SER A 202 1.77 19.22 6.17
N ILE A 203 1.68 17.93 6.46
CA ILE A 203 1.57 17.38 7.81
C ILE A 203 2.82 17.72 8.64
N ARG A 204 2.60 18.24 9.85
CA ARG A 204 3.67 18.55 10.81
C ARG A 204 4.31 17.27 11.33
N ARG A 205 5.65 17.23 11.36
CA ARG A 205 6.44 16.04 11.66
C ARG A 205 7.42 16.29 12.82
N PRO A 206 7.56 15.37 13.79
CA PRO A 206 8.66 15.40 14.74
C PRO A 206 10.02 15.31 14.03
N PRO A 207 11.08 15.97 14.55
CA PRO A 207 12.44 15.76 14.07
C PRO A 207 12.83 14.28 14.14
N GLY A 208 13.36 13.73 13.04
CA GLY A 208 13.80 12.32 12.97
C GLY A 208 12.69 11.28 12.78
N ASP A 209 11.45 11.67 12.45
CA ASP A 209 10.34 10.73 12.26
C ASP A 209 10.44 9.89 10.98
N ILE A 210 11.15 8.77 11.06
CA ILE A 210 11.29 7.80 9.97
C ILE A 210 9.95 7.24 9.47
N MET A 211 8.90 7.24 10.30
CA MET A 211 7.61 6.60 9.95
C MET A 211 6.91 7.33 8.80
N PHE A 212 7.16 8.64 8.63
CA PHE A 212 6.62 9.41 7.53
C PHE A 212 7.20 8.99 6.16
N LEU A 213 8.37 8.36 6.11
CA LEU A 213 8.95 7.84 4.87
C LEU A 213 8.01 6.81 4.21
N LEU A 214 7.29 6.00 4.99
CA LEU A 214 6.28 5.08 4.47
C LEU A 214 5.11 5.78 3.79
N VAL A 215 4.67 6.93 4.33
CA VAL A 215 3.62 7.76 3.73
C VAL A 215 4.09 8.26 2.35
N GLN A 216 5.31 8.77 2.29
CA GLN A 216 5.90 9.29 1.05
C GLN A 216 6.10 8.19 0.01
N ARG A 217 6.71 7.05 0.38
CA ARG A 217 6.95 5.92 -0.53
C ARG A 217 5.68 5.20 -0.95
N PHE A 218 4.66 5.09 -0.09
CA PHE A 218 3.36 4.54 -0.47
C PHE A 218 2.66 5.46 -1.46
N GLY A 219 2.63 6.77 -1.22
CA GLY A 219 2.09 7.73 -2.18
C GLY A 219 2.85 7.73 -3.51
N GLU A 220 4.18 7.64 -3.51
CA GLU A 220 4.98 7.43 -4.74
C GLU A 220 4.60 6.14 -5.48
N LEU A 221 4.40 5.02 -4.77
CA LEU A 221 4.01 3.74 -5.36
C LEU A 221 2.58 3.75 -5.93
N MET A 222 1.60 4.28 -5.18
CA MET A 222 0.20 4.46 -5.65
C MET A 222 0.16 5.24 -6.96
N ARG A 223 0.93 6.33 -7.03
CA ARG A 223 1.00 7.21 -8.19
C ARG A 223 1.64 6.51 -9.42
N LYS A 224 2.59 5.59 -9.22
CA LYS A 224 3.15 4.73 -10.29
C LYS A 224 2.18 3.63 -10.74
N LEU A 225 1.52 2.94 -9.82
CA LEU A 225 0.54 1.89 -10.13
C LEU A 225 -0.64 2.43 -10.95
N TRP A 226 -1.12 3.62 -10.63
CA TRP A 226 -2.24 4.27 -11.33
C TRP A 226 -1.81 5.21 -12.46
N ASN A 227 -0.52 5.23 -12.85
CA ASN A 227 -0.06 6.07 -13.95
C ASN A 227 -0.57 5.54 -15.31
N PRO A 228 -1.31 6.34 -16.11
CA PRO A 228 -1.75 5.96 -17.46
C PRO A 228 -0.63 6.00 -18.53
N ARG A 229 0.62 6.32 -18.16
CA ARG A 229 1.77 6.47 -19.08
C ARG A 229 3.05 5.86 -18.49
N ASN A 230 3.03 4.60 -18.07
CA ASN A 230 4.22 3.89 -17.61
C ASN A 230 5.10 3.43 -18.80
N PHE A 231 6.42 3.35 -18.60
CA PHE A 231 7.33 2.77 -19.60
C PHE A 231 7.13 1.25 -19.76
N LYS A 232 6.71 0.57 -18.69
CA LYS A 232 6.55 -0.90 -18.59
C LYS A 232 5.19 -1.22 -17.97
N ALA A 233 4.62 -2.40 -18.26
CA ALA A 233 3.37 -2.88 -17.63
C ALA A 233 3.53 -3.44 -16.19
N HIS A 234 4.61 -3.06 -15.49
CA HIS A 234 4.91 -3.44 -14.11
C HIS A 234 5.68 -2.32 -13.38
N VAL A 235 5.66 -2.33 -12.04
CA VAL A 235 6.31 -1.35 -11.16
C VAL A 235 7.11 -2.06 -10.07
N SER A 236 8.30 -1.55 -9.76
CA SER A 236 9.14 -2.09 -8.68
C SER A 236 8.76 -1.48 -7.32
N PRO A 237 8.29 -2.27 -6.33
CA PRO A 237 7.95 -1.77 -5.01
C PRO A 237 9.19 -1.54 -4.10
N HIS A 238 10.42 -1.62 -4.63
CA HIS A 238 11.66 -1.65 -3.84
C HIS A 238 11.73 -0.54 -2.78
N GLU A 239 11.52 0.72 -3.18
CA GLU A 239 11.57 1.88 -2.29
C GLU A 239 10.55 1.82 -1.15
N MET A 240 9.33 1.36 -1.44
CA MET A 240 8.29 1.14 -0.43
C MET A 240 8.70 0.03 0.54
N LEU A 241 9.26 -1.07 0.02
CA LEU A 241 9.71 -2.19 0.83
C LEU A 241 10.91 -1.83 1.72
N GLN A 242 11.85 -0.99 1.26
CA GLN A 242 12.94 -0.48 2.10
C GLN A 242 12.40 0.39 3.24
N ALA A 243 11.42 1.26 2.96
CA ALA A 243 10.72 2.01 4.00
C ALA A 243 10.00 1.08 5.00
N VAL A 244 9.38 -0.02 4.54
CA VAL A 244 8.76 -1.04 5.41
C VAL A 244 9.82 -1.73 6.28
N VAL A 245 10.96 -2.14 5.72
CA VAL A 245 12.07 -2.76 6.48
C VAL A 245 12.59 -1.82 7.56
N LEU A 246 12.83 -0.55 7.22
CA LEU A 246 13.37 0.46 8.14
C LEU A 246 12.38 0.75 9.27
N CYS A 247 11.14 1.12 8.94
CA CYS A 247 10.12 1.53 9.91
C CYS A 247 9.64 0.35 10.79
N SER A 248 9.60 -0.87 10.25
CA SER A 248 9.27 -2.07 11.03
C SER A 248 10.44 -2.63 11.83
N LYS A 249 11.60 -1.95 11.86
CA LYS A 249 12.83 -2.39 12.54
C LYS A 249 13.25 -3.81 12.12
N LYS A 250 13.18 -4.10 10.81
CA LYS A 250 13.44 -5.41 10.17
C LYS A 250 12.46 -6.54 10.57
N THR A 251 11.27 -6.22 11.10
CA THR A 251 10.21 -7.23 11.37
C THR A 251 9.65 -7.80 10.07
N PHE A 252 9.43 -6.95 9.06
CA PHE A 252 9.09 -7.36 7.69
C PHE A 252 10.33 -7.19 6.82
N GLN A 253 10.63 -8.19 6.00
CA GLN A 253 11.87 -8.25 5.19
C GLN A 253 11.56 -8.60 3.74
N ILE A 254 12.39 -8.13 2.81
CA ILE A 254 12.31 -8.46 1.38
C ILE A 254 12.82 -9.88 1.12
N THR A 255 13.79 -10.31 1.93
CA THR A 255 14.48 -11.61 1.86
C THR A 255 13.74 -12.76 2.54
N LYS A 256 12.67 -12.48 3.29
CA LYS A 256 11.91 -13.48 4.05
C LYS A 256 10.44 -13.11 4.07
N GLN A 257 9.62 -14.01 3.54
CA GLN A 257 8.17 -13.91 3.53
C GLN A 257 7.59 -13.75 4.94
N ALA A 258 6.52 -12.97 5.09
CA ALA A 258 5.78 -12.82 6.33
C ALA A 258 4.33 -13.28 6.17
N ILE A 259 3.69 -13.62 7.30
CA ILE A 259 2.25 -13.91 7.37
C ILE A 259 1.49 -12.62 7.04
N VAL A 260 0.70 -12.60 5.97
CA VAL A 260 0.15 -11.34 5.42
C VAL A 260 -0.73 -10.57 6.42
N THR A 261 -1.48 -11.24 7.29
CA THR A 261 -2.23 -10.56 8.36
C THR A 261 -1.33 -9.70 9.25
N LYS A 262 -0.10 -10.14 9.53
CA LYS A 262 0.88 -9.34 10.31
C LYS A 262 1.41 -8.17 9.49
N ALA A 263 1.68 -8.35 8.21
CA ALA A 263 2.12 -7.26 7.32
C ALA A 263 1.03 -6.20 7.13
N PHE A 264 -0.23 -6.63 6.97
CA PHE A 264 -1.42 -5.78 6.91
C PHE A 264 -1.62 -5.02 8.22
N GLN A 265 -1.67 -5.72 9.38
CA GLN A 265 -1.70 -5.12 10.71
C GLN A 265 -0.57 -4.09 10.92
N GLY A 266 0.66 -4.42 10.50
CA GLY A 266 1.82 -3.53 10.59
C GLY A 266 1.65 -2.26 9.78
N THR A 267 1.38 -2.40 8.48
CA THR A 267 1.13 -1.29 7.53
C THR A 267 0.04 -0.36 8.06
N MET A 268 -1.09 -0.93 8.48
CA MET A 268 -2.24 -0.18 8.95
C MET A 268 -2.03 0.52 10.32
N ARG A 269 -1.30 -0.12 11.24
CA ARG A 269 -0.91 0.49 12.53
C ARG A 269 0.08 1.65 12.36
N ILE A 270 0.75 1.73 11.21
CA ILE A 270 1.64 2.85 10.87
C ILE A 270 0.86 4.02 10.31
N PHE A 271 -0.06 3.80 9.37
CA PHE A 271 -0.90 4.86 8.83
C PHE A 271 -1.78 5.52 9.90
N SER A 272 -2.47 4.71 10.73
CA SER A 272 -3.33 5.20 11.82
C SER A 272 -2.63 6.11 12.83
N LYS A 273 -1.34 5.87 13.10
CA LYS A 273 -0.58 6.61 14.12
C LYS A 273 0.03 7.94 13.66
N LYS A 274 -0.11 8.33 12.38
CA LYS A 274 0.75 9.37 11.78
C LYS A 274 0.10 10.34 10.78
N LEU A 275 -1.17 10.17 10.42
CA LEU A 275 -1.78 10.92 9.32
C LEU A 275 -3.08 11.64 9.72
N PRO A 276 -3.01 12.74 10.49
CA PRO A 276 -4.21 13.43 11.00
C PRO A 276 -5.17 13.86 9.90
N HIS A 277 -6.49 13.74 10.18
CA HIS A 277 -7.56 14.14 9.27
C HIS A 277 -7.47 15.62 8.84
N PRO A 278 -7.64 15.97 7.54
CA PRO A 278 -7.44 17.33 7.05
C PRO A 278 -8.32 18.39 7.73
N ASP A 279 -9.61 18.10 7.91
CA ASP A 279 -10.58 19.06 8.47
C ASP A 279 -10.37 19.36 9.96
N LEU A 280 -9.62 18.52 10.69
CA LEU A 280 -9.39 18.70 12.12
C LEU A 280 -8.65 20.00 12.44
N SER A 281 -7.87 20.51 11.47
CA SER A 281 -7.19 21.82 11.56
C SER A 281 -8.16 23.01 11.65
N VAL A 282 -9.36 22.90 11.08
CA VAL A 282 -10.39 23.95 11.14
C VAL A 282 -11.11 23.90 12.48
N MET A 283 -11.58 22.72 12.92
CA MET A 283 -12.26 22.56 14.22
C MET A 283 -11.37 22.88 15.42
N LEU A 284 -10.08 22.54 15.39
CA LEU A 284 -9.15 22.89 16.46
C LEU A 284 -8.91 24.40 16.62
N THR A 285 -9.32 25.21 15.63
CA THR A 285 -9.24 26.68 15.72
C THR A 285 -10.44 27.28 16.47
N SER A 286 -11.56 26.55 16.61
CA SER A 286 -12.76 27.01 17.34
C SER A 286 -12.91 26.47 18.78
N LEU A 287 -11.95 25.67 19.27
CA LEU A 287 -11.98 25.04 20.60
C LEU A 287 -10.80 25.48 21.47
N ALA A 288 -10.59 26.80 21.56
CA ALA A 288 -9.41 27.40 22.18
C ALA A 288 -9.40 27.36 23.74
N GLU A 289 -10.51 26.99 24.39
CA GLU A 289 -10.73 27.15 25.84
C GLU A 289 -11.00 25.83 26.60
N ALA A 290 -10.48 24.70 26.09
CA ALA A 290 -10.50 23.40 26.80
C ALA A 290 -9.11 23.04 27.34
N ASP A 291 -9.06 22.24 28.42
CA ASP A 291 -7.88 22.09 29.27
C ASP A 291 -6.77 21.16 28.71
N LEU A 292 -5.60 21.10 29.37
CA LEU A 292 -4.43 20.41 28.82
C LEU A 292 -4.43 18.87 28.98
N ALA A 293 -5.30 18.29 29.80
CA ALA A 293 -5.28 16.86 30.12
C ALA A 293 -5.95 15.97 29.03
N GLU A 294 -7.12 16.38 28.53
CA GLU A 294 -7.91 15.61 27.55
C GLU A 294 -7.28 15.58 26.14
N LYS A 295 -6.29 16.46 25.88
CA LYS A 295 -5.59 16.58 24.59
C LYS A 295 -4.69 15.37 24.26
N SER A 296 -4.64 14.36 25.13
CA SER A 296 -3.89 13.12 24.93
C SER A 296 -4.69 12.03 24.19
N GLU A 297 -6.02 11.98 24.32
CA GLU A 297 -6.85 10.94 23.67
C GLU A 297 -7.42 11.36 22.30
N ILE A 298 -7.53 12.67 22.04
CA ILE A 298 -8.15 13.22 20.82
C ILE A 298 -7.22 13.12 19.58
N VAL A 299 -5.92 12.85 19.75
CA VAL A 299 -4.91 12.88 18.67
C VAL A 299 -4.63 11.47 18.09
N GLY A 300 -5.65 10.86 17.49
CA GLY A 300 -5.58 9.50 16.90
C GLY A 300 -6.36 9.28 15.59
N ILE A 301 -6.96 10.34 15.03
CA ILE A 301 -7.94 10.28 13.93
C ILE A 301 -7.22 10.50 12.59
N GLY A 302 -7.06 9.46 11.77
CA GLY A 302 -6.16 9.54 10.61
C GLY A 302 -5.99 8.28 9.73
N ILE A 303 -6.23 8.44 8.42
CA ILE A 303 -6.34 7.41 7.34
C ILE A 303 -7.31 6.24 7.58
N VAL A 304 -7.43 5.75 8.81
CA VAL A 304 -8.54 4.93 9.27
C VAL A 304 -9.85 5.58 8.83
N ASP A 305 -9.98 6.90 8.99
CA ASP A 305 -11.12 7.70 8.57
C ASP A 305 -11.36 7.74 7.05
N ILE A 306 -10.28 7.62 6.26
CA ILE A 306 -10.36 7.60 4.80
C ILE A 306 -10.76 6.20 4.30
N LEU A 307 -10.43 5.15 5.04
CA LEU A 307 -10.81 3.77 4.72
C LEU A 307 -12.20 3.38 5.27
N LEU A 308 -12.53 3.85 6.48
CA LEU A 308 -13.71 3.44 7.24
C LEU A 308 -14.74 4.58 7.43
N GLY A 309 -14.53 5.75 6.82
CA GLY A 309 -15.29 6.96 7.15
C GLY A 309 -14.89 7.52 8.53
N PRO A 310 -15.40 8.69 8.95
CA PRO A 310 -15.06 9.35 10.23
C PRO A 310 -15.62 8.63 11.49
N HIS A 311 -15.79 7.32 11.36
CA HIS A 311 -16.65 6.43 12.10
C HIS A 311 -15.97 5.05 12.09
N LEU A 312 -14.90 4.93 12.88
CA LEU A 312 -14.27 3.65 13.19
C LEU A 312 -15.34 2.59 13.48
N THR A 313 -15.24 1.42 12.85
CA THR A 313 -16.25 0.39 13.02
C THR A 313 -16.30 -0.06 14.48
N THR A 314 -17.41 0.19 15.15
CA THR A 314 -17.64 -0.23 16.53
C THR A 314 -18.30 -1.60 16.55
N SER A 315 -17.78 -2.47 17.40
CA SER A 315 -18.46 -3.68 17.86
C SER A 315 -18.60 -3.61 19.37
N SER A 316 -19.80 -3.87 19.88
CA SER A 316 -19.97 -4.25 21.27
C SER A 316 -19.42 -5.67 21.45
N LEU A 317 -18.49 -5.81 22.37
CA LEU A 317 -18.06 -7.08 22.91
C LEU A 317 -18.84 -7.28 24.22
N ILE A 318 -19.67 -8.32 24.26
CA ILE A 318 -20.30 -8.77 25.51
C ILE A 318 -19.45 -9.91 26.03
N GLU A 319 -18.92 -9.78 27.25
CA GLU A 319 -18.05 -10.76 27.87
C GLU A 319 -18.60 -11.17 29.24
N ALA A 320 -18.65 -12.48 29.48
CA ALA A 320 -18.96 -13.07 30.78
C ALA A 320 -17.84 -14.04 31.17
N ALA A 321 -17.44 -14.00 32.44
CA ALA A 321 -16.61 -15.07 33.00
C ALA A 321 -17.41 -16.38 33.07
N THR A 322 -16.73 -17.53 33.01
CA THR A 322 -17.34 -18.84 33.25
C THR A 322 -16.72 -19.50 34.46
N VAL A 323 -17.57 -19.98 35.37
CA VAL A 323 -17.18 -20.63 36.62
C VAL A 323 -16.22 -21.78 36.34
N TRP A 324 -14.98 -21.64 36.81
CA TRP A 324 -13.90 -22.60 36.62
C TRP A 324 -13.03 -22.69 37.88
N PRO A 325 -12.70 -23.90 38.39
CA PRO A 325 -13.10 -25.22 37.91
C PRO A 325 -14.61 -25.50 38.04
N PRO A 326 -15.13 -26.61 37.50
CA PRO A 326 -16.55 -26.95 37.61
C PRO A 326 -16.98 -27.17 39.06
N GLN A 327 -17.83 -26.27 39.57
CA GLN A 327 -18.39 -26.31 40.93
C GLN A 327 -19.72 -27.08 41.00
N PRO A 328 -20.18 -27.49 42.20
CA PRO A 328 -21.54 -27.97 42.44
C PRO A 328 -22.60 -26.98 41.91
N ALA A 329 -23.79 -27.48 41.57
CA ALA A 329 -24.83 -26.67 40.92
C ALA A 329 -25.25 -25.43 41.74
N GLU A 330 -25.52 -25.60 43.03
CA GLU A 330 -25.92 -24.50 43.94
C GLU A 330 -24.80 -23.45 44.08
N GLU A 331 -23.54 -23.88 44.18
CA GLU A 331 -22.38 -22.99 44.29
C GLU A 331 -22.10 -22.27 42.96
N LYS A 332 -22.32 -22.93 41.81
CA LYS A 332 -22.28 -22.31 40.49
C LYS A 332 -23.37 -21.25 40.33
N GLU A 333 -24.60 -21.53 40.77
CA GLU A 333 -25.71 -20.56 40.72
C GLU A 333 -25.47 -19.36 41.63
N ALA A 334 -24.87 -19.56 42.81
CA ALA A 334 -24.44 -18.47 43.68
C ALA A 334 -23.32 -17.61 43.05
N LEU A 335 -22.34 -18.25 42.40
CA LEU A 335 -21.27 -17.53 41.69
C LEU A 335 -21.78 -16.73 40.48
N LEU A 336 -22.75 -17.26 39.73
CA LEU A 336 -23.38 -16.55 38.60
C LEU A 336 -24.14 -15.27 39.03
N GLN A 337 -24.46 -15.12 40.33
CA GLN A 337 -25.09 -13.90 40.86
C GLN A 337 -24.09 -12.81 41.26
N THR A 338 -22.78 -13.05 41.26
CA THR A 338 -21.78 -12.01 41.56
C THR A 338 -21.43 -11.19 40.31
N GLU A 339 -21.07 -9.91 40.50
CA GLU A 339 -20.73 -8.97 39.42
C GLU A 339 -19.53 -9.42 38.55
N GLU A 340 -18.74 -10.39 39.02
CA GLU A 340 -17.62 -11.01 38.31
C GLU A 340 -18.08 -11.94 37.16
N TYR A 341 -19.26 -12.56 37.28
CA TYR A 341 -19.82 -13.49 36.29
C TYR A 341 -21.01 -12.91 35.52
N GLN A 342 -21.39 -11.66 35.81
CA GLN A 342 -22.38 -10.91 35.03
C GLN A 342 -21.80 -10.44 33.69
N GLU A 343 -22.67 -10.18 32.72
CA GLU A 343 -22.24 -9.76 31.38
C GLU A 343 -21.76 -8.31 31.36
N GLN A 344 -20.53 -8.10 30.89
CA GLN A 344 -19.93 -6.77 30.71
C GLN A 344 -19.91 -6.40 29.23
N MET A 345 -20.54 -5.27 28.88
CA MET A 345 -20.49 -4.72 27.52
C MET A 345 -19.34 -3.74 27.38
N LEU A 346 -18.40 -4.06 26.48
CA LEU A 346 -17.23 -3.26 26.14
C LEU A 346 -17.31 -2.86 24.66
N GLU A 347 -17.56 -1.59 24.38
CA GLU A 347 -17.44 -1.08 23.02
C GLU A 347 -15.98 -1.05 22.57
N SER A 348 -15.71 -1.56 21.37
CA SER A 348 -14.37 -1.63 20.82
C SER A 348 -14.35 -1.32 19.33
N THR A 349 -13.38 -0.51 18.91
CA THR A 349 -13.23 -0.10 17.52
C THR A 349 -12.32 -1.07 16.76
N PHE A 350 -12.76 -1.58 15.61
CA PHE A 350 -11.98 -2.51 14.78
C PHE A 350 -11.74 -2.01 13.36
N LEU A 351 -10.61 -2.47 12.81
CA LEU A 351 -10.19 -2.19 11.44
C LEU A 351 -10.54 -3.32 10.46
N TYR A 352 -10.60 -4.55 10.95
CA TYR A 352 -10.93 -5.75 10.18
C TYR A 352 -11.59 -6.77 11.11
N LEU A 353 -12.59 -7.50 10.61
CA LEU A 353 -13.15 -8.64 11.33
C LEU A 353 -12.24 -9.86 11.12
N THR A 354 -11.83 -10.49 12.22
CA THR A 354 -11.13 -11.77 12.15
C THR A 354 -12.16 -12.90 12.12
N LEU A 355 -12.28 -13.58 10.98
CA LEU A 355 -13.19 -14.71 10.82
C LEU A 355 -12.44 -15.99 11.22
N ASP A 356 -12.89 -16.69 12.26
CA ASP A 356 -12.31 -17.96 12.67
C ASP A 356 -12.91 -19.09 11.81
N LEU A 357 -12.07 -19.87 11.11
CA LEU A 357 -12.50 -21.05 10.36
C LEU A 357 -12.79 -22.23 11.31
N PRO A 358 -13.76 -23.11 10.99
CA PRO A 358 -13.88 -24.39 11.68
C PRO A 358 -12.62 -25.23 11.49
N THR A 359 -12.27 -26.06 12.47
CA THR A 359 -11.15 -27.00 12.36
C THR A 359 -11.36 -27.94 11.19
N ALA A 360 -10.37 -28.08 10.31
CA ALA A 360 -10.44 -29.01 9.19
C ALA A 360 -10.66 -30.45 9.68
N PRO A 361 -11.48 -31.29 9.01
CA PRO A 361 -11.68 -32.67 9.41
C PRO A 361 -10.36 -33.44 9.50
N LEU A 362 -10.13 -34.12 10.63
CA LEU A 362 -8.93 -34.93 10.87
C LEU A 362 -8.95 -36.27 10.12
N TYR A 363 -10.12 -36.68 9.62
CA TYR A 363 -10.35 -37.95 8.95
C TYR A 363 -10.64 -37.71 7.46
N LYS A 364 -10.17 -38.63 6.62
CA LYS A 364 -10.50 -38.70 5.20
C LYS A 364 -11.93 -39.23 5.01
N ASP A 365 -12.48 -39.00 3.82
CA ASP A 365 -13.68 -39.67 3.33
C ASP A 365 -13.49 -41.20 3.24
N GLU A 366 -14.58 -41.95 3.15
CA GLU A 366 -14.61 -43.41 2.94
C GLU A 366 -13.82 -43.85 1.70
N LYS A 367 -13.58 -42.93 0.76
CA LYS A 367 -12.82 -43.13 -0.49
C LYS A 367 -11.34 -42.75 -0.39
N GLU A 368 -10.82 -42.52 0.82
CA GLU A 368 -9.43 -42.07 1.09
C GLU A 368 -9.05 -40.71 0.46
N GLN A 369 -10.03 -39.96 -0.08
CA GLN A 369 -9.81 -38.66 -0.70
C GLN A 369 -9.68 -37.55 0.33
N LEU A 370 -8.74 -36.62 0.09
CA LEU A 370 -8.65 -35.34 0.79
C LEU A 370 -9.74 -34.40 0.26
N ILE A 371 -10.98 -34.56 0.74
CA ILE A 371 -12.03 -33.58 0.51
C ILE A 371 -11.57 -32.26 1.12
N ILE A 372 -11.39 -31.23 0.28
CA ILE A 372 -11.11 -29.88 0.76
C ILE A 372 -12.40 -29.38 1.44
N PRO A 373 -12.39 -29.12 2.76
CA PRO A 373 -13.60 -28.70 3.46
C PRO A 373 -14.10 -27.34 2.95
N GLN A 374 -15.41 -27.13 2.99
CA GLN A 374 -16.06 -25.89 2.58
C GLN A 374 -16.93 -25.34 3.71
N VAL A 375 -17.00 -24.02 3.86
CA VAL A 375 -17.87 -23.35 4.83
C VAL A 375 -18.51 -22.10 4.21
N PRO A 376 -19.83 -21.86 4.37
CA PRO A 376 -20.43 -20.61 3.94
C PRO A 376 -19.90 -19.41 4.73
N LEU A 377 -19.77 -18.25 4.09
CA LEU A 377 -19.35 -17.00 4.74
C LEU A 377 -20.22 -16.65 5.94
N PHE A 378 -21.54 -16.79 5.80
CA PHE A 378 -22.52 -16.47 6.84
C PHE A 378 -22.30 -17.28 8.13
N ASN A 379 -21.83 -18.54 8.02
CA ASN A 379 -21.53 -19.39 9.18
C ASN A 379 -20.33 -18.88 9.99
N ILE A 380 -19.33 -18.27 9.34
CA ILE A 380 -18.16 -17.69 10.02
C ILE A 380 -18.36 -16.20 10.40
N LEU A 381 -19.37 -15.55 9.81
CA LEU A 381 -19.88 -14.25 10.26
C LEU A 381 -20.84 -14.35 11.46
N ALA A 382 -21.48 -15.51 11.69
CA ALA A 382 -22.38 -15.74 12.82
C ALA A 382 -21.79 -15.33 14.18
N LYS A 383 -20.47 -15.42 14.35
CA LYS A 383 -19.68 -14.87 15.47
C LYS A 383 -20.04 -13.42 15.86
N PHE A 384 -20.56 -12.61 14.94
CA PHE A 384 -20.84 -11.18 15.11
C PHE A 384 -22.35 -10.84 15.19
N ASN A 385 -23.22 -11.83 15.42
CA ASN A 385 -24.68 -11.61 15.52
C ASN A 385 -25.20 -11.31 16.94
N GLY A 386 -24.31 -11.12 17.93
CA GLY A 386 -24.69 -10.95 19.34
C GLY A 386 -25.19 -12.22 20.05
N ILE A 387 -25.47 -13.31 19.33
CA ILE A 387 -26.00 -14.58 19.87
C ILE A 387 -24.88 -15.62 20.01
N THR A 388 -23.96 -15.68 19.04
CA THR A 388 -22.93 -16.73 18.97
C THR A 388 -21.83 -16.52 20.01
N GLU A 389 -21.91 -17.26 21.11
CA GLU A 389 -20.86 -17.34 22.11
C GLU A 389 -19.59 -18.01 21.59
N LYS A 390 -18.44 -17.55 22.10
CA LYS A 390 -17.15 -18.18 21.84
C LYS A 390 -16.31 -18.24 23.10
N GLU A 391 -15.81 -19.44 23.41
CA GLU A 391 -14.86 -19.65 24.51
C GLU A 391 -13.49 -18.98 24.23
N TYR A 392 -12.99 -18.25 25.23
CA TYR A 392 -11.63 -17.72 25.30
C TYR A 392 -11.00 -18.22 26.61
N LYS A 393 -9.91 -18.99 26.50
CA LYS A 393 -9.24 -19.61 27.65
C LYS A 393 -7.93 -18.90 27.95
N THR A 394 -7.79 -18.40 29.18
CA THR A 394 -6.54 -17.79 29.67
C THR A 394 -5.76 -18.82 30.50
N TYR A 395 -4.75 -18.38 31.26
CA TYR A 395 -4.03 -19.25 32.20
C TYR A 395 -4.81 -19.48 33.51
N LYS A 396 -5.86 -18.70 33.79
CA LYS A 396 -6.62 -18.76 35.06
C LYS A 396 -8.11 -18.91 34.82
N GLU A 397 -8.71 -17.96 34.11
CA GLU A 397 -10.14 -17.90 33.84
C GLU A 397 -10.48 -18.32 32.40
N ASN A 398 -11.69 -18.86 32.23
CA ASN A 398 -12.35 -19.06 30.94
C ASN A 398 -13.44 -17.99 30.78
N PHE A 399 -13.54 -17.40 29.60
CA PHE A 399 -14.53 -16.37 29.26
C PHE A 399 -15.39 -16.81 28.07
N LEU A 400 -16.66 -16.46 28.09
CA LEU A 400 -17.53 -16.48 26.91
C LEU A 400 -17.60 -15.06 26.37
N LYS A 401 -17.28 -14.89 25.08
CA LYS A 401 -17.37 -13.62 24.36
C LYS A 401 -18.40 -13.73 23.24
N ARG A 402 -19.43 -12.87 23.27
CA ARG A 402 -20.34 -12.60 22.16
C ARG A 402 -19.93 -11.29 21.50
N PHE A 403 -19.93 -11.21 20.17
CA PHE A 403 -19.64 -9.98 19.45
C PHE A 403 -20.89 -9.54 18.70
N GLN A 404 -21.18 -8.24 18.66
CA GLN A 404 -22.23 -7.66 17.83
C GLN A 404 -21.71 -6.39 17.16
N LEU A 405 -22.17 -6.10 15.94
CA LEU A 405 -21.76 -4.89 15.23
C LEU A 405 -22.68 -3.73 15.64
N THR A 406 -22.13 -2.56 15.99
CA THR A 406 -22.92 -1.35 16.29
C THR A 406 -22.77 -0.28 15.20
N LYS A 407 -21.80 -0.43 14.30
CA LYS A 407 -21.63 0.43 13.12
C LYS A 407 -21.00 -0.33 11.96
N LEU A 408 -21.07 0.21 10.74
CA LEU A 408 -20.53 -0.41 9.52
C LEU A 408 -19.73 0.59 8.65
N PRO A 409 -18.55 0.21 8.10
CA PRO A 409 -17.66 1.14 7.40
C PRO A 409 -17.89 1.14 5.87
N PRO A 410 -17.57 2.21 5.12
CA PRO A 410 -17.62 2.20 3.66
C PRO A 410 -16.74 1.12 3.00
N TYR A 411 -15.64 0.70 3.64
CA TYR A 411 -14.87 -0.48 3.24
C TYR A 411 -14.65 -1.41 4.44
N LEU A 412 -15.17 -2.63 4.35
CA LEU A 412 -15.07 -3.64 5.40
C LEU A 412 -14.02 -4.68 5.02
N ILE A 413 -13.13 -5.01 5.96
CA ILE A 413 -12.01 -5.93 5.74
C ILE A 413 -12.24 -7.21 6.54
N PHE A 414 -12.19 -8.37 5.89
CA PHE A 414 -12.21 -9.68 6.56
C PHE A 414 -10.81 -10.31 6.53
N CYS A 415 -10.33 -10.73 7.70
CA CYS A 415 -9.12 -11.54 7.86
C CYS A 415 -9.53 -12.97 8.25
N ILE A 416 -9.54 -13.88 7.28
CA ILE A 416 -9.89 -15.28 7.48
C ILE A 416 -8.71 -15.99 8.15
N LYS A 417 -8.91 -16.55 9.34
CA LYS A 417 -7.81 -17.05 10.20
C LYS A 417 -7.31 -18.42 9.75
N ARG A 418 -6.51 -18.45 8.67
CA ARG A 418 -5.95 -19.68 8.09
C ARG A 418 -4.79 -20.29 8.86
N PHE A 419 -3.97 -19.48 9.54
CA PHE A 419 -2.76 -19.98 10.20
C PHE A 419 -2.93 -20.08 11.71
N THR A 420 -2.85 -21.30 12.23
CA THR A 420 -2.75 -21.61 13.65
C THR A 420 -1.37 -22.16 13.96
N LYS A 421 -0.82 -21.81 15.12
CA LYS A 421 0.43 -22.40 15.62
C LYS A 421 0.05 -23.44 16.67
N ASN A 422 0.29 -24.71 16.36
CA ASN A 422 0.23 -25.79 17.35
C ASN A 422 1.57 -25.89 18.11
N ASN A 423 1.71 -26.88 19.00
CA ASN A 423 2.90 -27.02 19.85
C ASN A 423 4.21 -27.28 19.07
N PHE A 424 4.12 -27.78 17.83
CA PHE A 424 5.26 -28.26 17.04
C PHE A 424 5.50 -27.45 15.76
N PHE A 425 4.43 -27.05 15.06
CA PHE A 425 4.51 -26.34 13.78
C PHE A 425 3.40 -25.29 13.62
N VAL A 426 3.52 -24.46 12.58
CA VAL A 426 2.40 -23.67 12.07
C VAL A 426 1.67 -24.54 11.06
N GLU A 427 0.36 -24.68 11.22
CA GLU A 427 -0.50 -25.37 10.27
C GLU A 427 -1.32 -24.36 9.46
N LYS A 428 -1.82 -24.79 8.30
CA LYS A 428 -2.73 -24.02 7.45
C LYS A 428 -4.08 -24.74 7.42
N ASN A 429 -5.15 -24.01 7.70
CA ASN A 429 -6.50 -24.48 7.49
C ASN A 429 -6.88 -24.32 6.00
N PRO A 430 -7.11 -25.42 5.25
CA PRO A 430 -7.39 -25.39 3.82
C PRO A 430 -8.86 -25.11 3.48
N THR A 431 -9.72 -24.86 4.48
CA THR A 431 -11.18 -24.70 4.26
C THR A 431 -11.47 -23.57 3.27
N ILE A 432 -12.15 -23.90 2.17
CA ILE A 432 -12.65 -22.91 1.21
C ILE A 432 -13.86 -22.20 1.83
N VAL A 433 -13.91 -20.88 1.69
CA VAL A 433 -15.06 -20.09 2.15
C VAL A 433 -15.96 -19.84 0.94
N ASN A 434 -17.21 -20.26 1.03
CA ASN A 434 -18.21 -20.04 -0.01
C ASN A 434 -18.89 -18.70 0.28
N PHE A 435 -18.51 -17.65 -0.45
CA PHE A 435 -19.05 -16.30 -0.35
C PHE A 435 -19.67 -15.86 -1.69
N PRO A 436 -20.83 -15.18 -1.72
CA PRO A 436 -21.25 -14.44 -2.90
C PRO A 436 -20.36 -13.20 -3.04
N ILE A 437 -19.93 -12.89 -4.27
CA ILE A 437 -19.00 -11.78 -4.56
C ILE A 437 -19.64 -10.39 -4.53
N THR A 438 -20.97 -10.34 -4.52
CA THR A 438 -21.79 -9.12 -4.58
C THR A 438 -23.05 -9.31 -3.74
N ASN A 439 -23.65 -8.22 -3.27
CA ASN A 439 -24.89 -8.22 -2.48
C ASN A 439 -24.81 -9.04 -1.16
N VAL A 440 -23.69 -8.99 -0.44
CA VAL A 440 -23.62 -9.47 0.95
C VAL A 440 -24.30 -8.44 1.85
N ASP A 441 -25.52 -8.70 2.31
CA ASP A 441 -26.12 -7.93 3.40
C ASP A 441 -25.54 -8.36 4.75
N LEU A 442 -25.31 -7.38 5.63
CA LEU A 442 -24.81 -7.56 6.98
C LEU A 442 -25.80 -7.07 8.06
N ARG A 443 -27.04 -6.72 7.68
CA ARG A 443 -28.04 -6.16 8.60
C ARG A 443 -28.33 -7.03 9.82
N GLU A 444 -28.38 -8.36 9.64
CA GLU A 444 -28.62 -9.33 10.72
C GLU A 444 -27.49 -9.40 11.78
N TYR A 445 -26.33 -8.79 11.51
CA TYR A 445 -25.20 -8.73 12.44
C TYR A 445 -25.15 -7.41 13.25
N LEU A 446 -26.05 -6.46 12.96
CA LEU A 446 -26.15 -5.18 13.67
C LEU A 446 -27.06 -5.27 14.92
N THR A 447 -26.84 -4.40 15.91
CA THR A 447 -27.84 -4.10 16.95
C THR A 447 -29.11 -3.49 16.35
N GLU A 448 -30.27 -3.68 16.98
CA GLU A 448 -31.56 -3.15 16.49
C GLU A 448 -31.54 -1.63 16.28
N GLU A 449 -30.88 -0.91 17.20
CA GLU A 449 -30.61 0.53 17.10
C GLU A 449 -29.83 0.89 15.81
N ALA A 450 -28.76 0.14 15.53
CA ALA A 450 -27.93 0.35 14.34
C ALA A 450 -28.66 -0.08 13.05
N GLN A 451 -29.50 -1.12 13.08
CA GLN A 451 -30.35 -1.53 11.95
C GLN A 451 -31.37 -0.46 11.55
N SER A 452 -31.79 0.40 12.49
CA SER A 452 -32.65 1.56 12.22
C SER A 452 -31.89 2.77 11.68
N THR A 453 -30.59 2.89 12.00
CA THR A 453 -29.74 4.05 11.69
C THR A 453 -28.99 3.90 10.36
N GLU A 454 -28.43 2.71 10.10
CA GLU A 454 -27.66 2.43 8.88
C GLU A 454 -28.59 2.13 7.70
N LYS A 455 -28.71 3.11 6.78
CA LYS A 455 -29.61 3.02 5.61
C LYS A 455 -29.21 1.96 4.58
N ASN A 456 -27.91 1.67 4.47
CA ASN A 456 -27.38 0.65 3.57
C ASN A 456 -26.38 -0.22 4.36
N THR A 457 -26.56 -1.54 4.26
CA THR A 457 -25.83 -2.59 4.97
C THR A 457 -25.25 -3.64 4.00
N THR A 458 -25.36 -3.39 2.70
CA THR A 458 -25.03 -4.31 1.59
C THR A 458 -23.65 -4.04 1.01
N TYR A 459 -22.90 -5.11 0.70
CA TYR A 459 -21.50 -5.07 0.33
C TYR A 459 -21.17 -5.89 -0.91
N ASP A 460 -20.22 -5.37 -1.70
CA ASP A 460 -19.60 -6.05 -2.84
C ASP A 460 -18.10 -6.24 -2.61
N LEU A 461 -17.57 -7.38 -3.03
CA LEU A 461 -16.15 -7.71 -2.93
C LEU A 461 -15.36 -6.85 -3.92
N VAL A 462 -14.29 -6.19 -3.48
CA VAL A 462 -13.38 -5.41 -4.36
C VAL A 462 -11.95 -5.95 -4.40
N ALA A 463 -11.54 -6.72 -3.39
CA ALA A 463 -10.26 -7.43 -3.37
C ALA A 463 -10.33 -8.73 -2.55
N ASN A 464 -9.62 -9.77 -3.01
CA ASN A 464 -9.51 -11.06 -2.35
C ASN A 464 -8.07 -11.60 -2.47
N VAL A 465 -7.30 -11.43 -1.40
CA VAL A 465 -5.94 -11.98 -1.22
C VAL A 465 -6.04 -13.47 -0.90
N VAL A 466 -5.27 -14.28 -1.59
CA VAL A 466 -5.16 -15.74 -1.44
C VAL A 466 -3.75 -16.09 -0.98
N HIS A 467 -3.61 -17.20 -0.25
CA HIS A 467 -2.32 -17.85 -0.01
C HIS A 467 -2.41 -19.31 -0.45
N ASP A 468 -1.62 -19.70 -1.44
CA ASP A 468 -1.52 -21.08 -1.94
C ASP A 468 -0.31 -21.80 -1.31
N GLY A 469 -0.34 -23.14 -1.24
CA GLY A 469 0.76 -23.93 -0.67
C GLY A 469 0.85 -23.89 0.87
N LYS A 470 2.02 -24.27 1.42
CA LYS A 470 2.25 -24.50 2.87
C LYS A 470 2.69 -23.22 3.63
N PRO A 471 2.54 -23.14 4.97
CA PRO A 471 2.91 -21.96 5.79
C PRO A 471 4.36 -21.43 5.70
N SER A 472 5.29 -22.18 5.10
CA SER A 472 6.74 -21.88 5.06
C SER A 472 7.30 -21.67 3.65
N GLU A 473 6.52 -21.97 2.61
CA GLU A 473 6.93 -22.07 1.21
C GLU A 473 5.77 -21.78 0.24
N GLY A 474 4.71 -21.13 0.75
CA GLY A 474 3.55 -20.76 -0.02
C GLY A 474 3.76 -19.51 -0.86
N ALA A 475 2.78 -19.19 -1.71
CA ALA A 475 2.77 -18.00 -2.54
C ALA A 475 1.50 -17.18 -2.27
N TYR A 476 1.63 -15.86 -2.35
CA TYR A 476 0.49 -14.93 -2.30
C TYR A 476 0.12 -14.43 -3.69
N ARG A 477 -1.19 -14.45 -3.99
CA ARG A 477 -1.81 -13.80 -5.15
C ARG A 477 -3.05 -13.03 -4.70
N ILE A 478 -3.58 -12.17 -5.55
CA ILE A 478 -4.76 -11.35 -5.25
C ILE A 478 -5.70 -11.28 -6.45
N HIS A 479 -7.00 -11.45 -6.19
CA HIS A 479 -8.05 -11.09 -7.14
C HIS A 479 -8.51 -9.67 -6.83
N VAL A 480 -8.58 -8.78 -7.83
CA VAL A 480 -9.07 -7.40 -7.69
C VAL A 480 -10.16 -7.09 -8.73
N LEU A 481 -11.17 -6.31 -8.31
CA LEU A 481 -12.20 -5.79 -9.19
C LEU A 481 -11.73 -4.49 -9.84
N HIS A 482 -11.60 -4.44 -11.17
CA HIS A 482 -11.39 -3.17 -11.86
C HIS A 482 -12.73 -2.45 -12.01
N HIS A 483 -12.96 -1.47 -11.13
CA HIS A 483 -14.19 -0.67 -11.02
C HIS A 483 -14.75 -0.21 -12.38
N GLY A 484 -13.92 0.36 -13.26
CA GLY A 484 -14.35 0.90 -14.56
C GLY A 484 -14.64 -0.12 -15.66
N THR A 485 -14.56 -1.42 -15.40
CA THR A 485 -14.95 -2.50 -16.35
C THR A 485 -15.87 -3.56 -15.74
N GLY A 486 -16.00 -3.63 -14.41
CA GLY A 486 -16.62 -4.76 -13.73
C GLY A 486 -15.85 -6.09 -13.86
N LYS A 487 -14.65 -6.08 -14.47
CA LYS A 487 -13.82 -7.28 -14.65
C LYS A 487 -12.96 -7.56 -13.43
N TRP A 488 -12.75 -8.84 -13.19
CA TRP A 488 -11.83 -9.34 -12.18
C TRP A 488 -10.49 -9.73 -12.79
N TYR A 489 -9.42 -9.39 -12.07
CA TYR A 489 -8.04 -9.69 -12.44
C TYR A 489 -7.35 -10.42 -11.30
N GLU A 490 -6.65 -11.51 -11.62
CA GLU A 490 -5.70 -12.15 -10.73
C GLU A 490 -4.32 -11.52 -10.96
N LEU A 491 -3.64 -11.16 -9.87
CA LEU A 491 -2.27 -10.66 -9.87
C LEU A 491 -1.42 -11.55 -8.97
N GLN A 492 -0.36 -12.13 -9.55
CA GLN A 492 0.69 -12.84 -8.83
C GLN A 492 2.04 -12.21 -9.22
N ASP A 493 2.52 -11.30 -8.37
CA ASP A 493 3.69 -10.47 -8.61
C ASP A 493 3.62 -9.74 -9.98
N LEU A 494 4.43 -10.17 -10.95
CA LEU A 494 4.48 -9.61 -12.31
C LEU A 494 3.38 -10.12 -13.24
N GLN A 495 2.74 -11.25 -12.90
CA GLN A 495 1.73 -11.88 -13.74
C GLN A 495 0.36 -11.25 -13.45
N VAL A 496 -0.37 -10.91 -14.53
CA VAL A 496 -1.71 -10.32 -14.49
C VAL A 496 -2.59 -11.09 -15.47
N THR A 497 -3.71 -11.63 -15.01
CA THR A 497 -4.62 -12.49 -15.79
C THR A 497 -6.08 -12.11 -15.55
N ASP A 498 -6.91 -12.10 -16.60
CA ASP A 498 -8.37 -12.05 -16.45
C ASP A 498 -8.85 -13.31 -15.71
N ILE A 499 -9.62 -13.16 -14.63
CA ILE A 499 -10.20 -14.29 -13.88
C ILE A 499 -11.72 -14.23 -13.89
N LEU A 500 -12.39 -15.37 -14.10
CA LEU A 500 -13.85 -15.46 -14.01
C LEU A 500 -14.31 -15.30 -12.55
N PRO A 501 -15.38 -14.55 -12.25
CA PRO A 501 -15.75 -14.26 -10.86
C PRO A 501 -16.11 -15.51 -10.04
N GLN A 502 -16.59 -16.56 -10.72
CA GLN A 502 -16.90 -17.88 -10.16
C GLN A 502 -15.66 -18.63 -9.65
N MET A 503 -14.45 -18.31 -10.14
CA MET A 503 -13.21 -18.97 -9.71
C MET A 503 -12.66 -18.37 -8.41
N ILE A 504 -13.06 -17.15 -8.05
CA ILE A 504 -12.61 -16.43 -6.86
C ILE A 504 -13.05 -17.17 -5.59
N THR A 505 -14.28 -17.69 -5.57
CA THR A 505 -14.87 -18.41 -4.44
C THR A 505 -14.28 -19.81 -4.24
N LEU A 506 -13.55 -20.34 -5.23
CA LEU A 506 -12.86 -21.63 -5.15
C LEU A 506 -11.45 -21.52 -4.54
N SER A 507 -11.01 -20.30 -4.20
CA SER A 507 -9.67 -20.03 -3.68
C SER A 507 -9.59 -20.08 -2.16
N GLU A 508 -8.39 -20.28 -1.62
CA GLU A 508 -8.10 -20.17 -0.18
C GLU A 508 -8.06 -18.70 0.27
N ALA A 509 -9.19 -17.99 0.09
CA ALA A 509 -9.43 -16.60 0.47
C ALA A 509 -8.94 -16.32 1.90
N TYR A 510 -8.11 -15.29 2.06
CA TYR A 510 -7.36 -15.04 3.29
C TYR A 510 -7.54 -13.60 3.82
N ILE A 511 -7.36 -12.58 2.99
CA ILE A 511 -7.82 -11.22 3.31
C ILE A 511 -8.77 -10.75 2.21
N GLN A 512 -9.95 -10.28 2.60
CA GLN A 512 -10.94 -9.72 1.69
C GLN A 512 -11.20 -8.26 2.03
N ILE A 513 -11.44 -7.44 1.01
CA ILE A 513 -11.93 -6.08 1.15
C ILE A 513 -13.24 -5.97 0.39
N TRP A 514 -14.26 -5.45 1.07
CA TRP A 514 -15.62 -5.29 0.60
C TRP A 514 -15.97 -3.80 0.61
N LYS A 515 -16.50 -3.28 -0.50
CA LYS A 515 -17.06 -1.92 -0.56
C LYS A 515 -18.54 -1.97 -0.16
N ARG A 516 -18.99 -1.06 0.69
CA ARG A 516 -20.41 -0.83 0.95
C ARG A 516 -21.06 -0.18 -0.26
N GLN A 517 -22.23 -0.67 -0.67
CA GLN A 517 -22.99 -0.05 -1.74
C GLN A 517 -23.44 1.36 -1.35
N GLU A 518 -23.53 2.24 -2.34
CA GLU A 518 -24.16 3.55 -2.18
C GLU A 518 -25.68 3.35 -2.23
N ALA A 519 -26.45 4.10 -1.44
CA ALA A 519 -27.90 3.99 -1.45
C ALA A 519 -28.46 4.63 -2.73
N GLU A 520 -29.30 3.91 -3.47
CA GLU A 520 -30.09 4.49 -4.58
C GLU A 520 -31.05 5.52 -3.99
N GLY A 521 -30.67 6.80 -4.05
CA GLY A 521 -31.21 7.81 -3.14
C GLY A 521 -31.11 9.27 -3.57
N ASP A 522 -30.86 9.54 -4.85
CA ASP A 522 -31.63 10.54 -5.60
C ASP A 522 -31.35 10.41 -7.12
N GLY A 523 -32.40 10.15 -7.90
CA GLY A 523 -32.31 10.12 -9.35
C GLY A 523 -32.34 11.55 -9.90
N ASP A 524 -31.32 11.92 -10.69
CA ASP A 524 -31.15 13.28 -11.23
C ASP A 524 -32.29 13.63 -12.20
N SER A 525 -33.36 14.21 -11.65
CA SER A 525 -34.66 14.41 -12.30
C SER A 525 -34.72 15.67 -13.16
N HIS A 526 -33.61 15.99 -13.85
CA HIS A 526 -33.45 17.19 -14.67
C HIS A 526 -32.80 16.89 -16.04
N THR A 527 -33.60 16.34 -16.97
CA THR A 527 -33.54 16.69 -18.41
C THR A 527 -34.80 16.17 -19.12
N GLY A 528 -35.83 17.01 -19.21
CA GLY A 528 -37.17 16.60 -19.66
C GLY A 528 -38.06 17.75 -20.12
N ALA A 529 -37.49 18.72 -20.85
CA ALA A 529 -38.19 19.81 -21.54
C ALA A 529 -37.34 20.25 -22.75
#